data_AF-A0AAD6G6P7-F1
#
_entry.id   AF-A0AAD6G6P7-F1
#
_cell.length_a   1.000
_cell.length_b   1.000
_cell.length_c   1.000
_cell.angle_alpha   90.00
_cell.angle_beta   90.00
_cell.angle_gamma   90.00
#
_symmetry.space_group_name_H-M   'P 1'
#
loop_
_entity.id
_entity.type
_entity.pdbx_description
1 polymer ?
#
loop_
_entity_poly.entity_id
_entity_poly.type
_entity_poly.pdbx_seq_one_letter_code
_entity_poly.pdbx_strand_id
1 'polypeptide(L)'
;MQRLRKVGRLYCWESFPPPSDIRRIFCIIDLLANPRAIGWSHGPVSHLPPTSLIINESGAPTSWKRVSDDWKPSRRLFILTQARRILIAYLWFDLYLAIFAREDDLLATQMIKNVSESLGAHLTQTVGQEIYKWLWRVARIISAQFFLDGSHAFFSLIAVGIISSTSIDIAGETWTYPTLFGGFRLSSPNLKDFWANWWHDVLRRPMWSVAQWLLPSNTSSKVHIWGVFVITAVSHVATIYQKTNAQWIASHGKKGPTATPFLLWTVEVISSITWLLMTAAQSMEYKTDE
;
A
#
# COMPACT_ATOMS: atom_id res chain seq x y z
N MET A 1 -3.53 21.23 -5.09
CA MET A 1 -3.43 19.79 -5.44
C MET A 1 -4.40 19.49 -6.56
N GLN A 2 -3.97 18.81 -7.63
CA GLN A 2 -4.84 18.41 -8.75
C GLN A 2 -5.14 16.90 -8.66
N ARG A 3 -6.35 16.50 -9.04
CA ARG A 3 -6.73 15.09 -9.22
C ARG A 3 -7.02 14.81 -10.68
N LEU A 4 -6.87 13.57 -11.09
CA LEU A 4 -7.31 13.15 -12.42
C LEU A 4 -8.78 12.76 -12.35
N ARG A 5 -9.57 13.11 -13.36
CA ARG A 5 -10.95 12.66 -13.55
C ARG A 5 -11.13 12.04 -14.91
N LYS A 6 -11.97 11.01 -15.02
CA LYS A 6 -12.33 10.39 -16.30
C LYS A 6 -13.45 11.17 -16.98
N VAL A 7 -13.26 11.50 -18.25
CA VAL A 7 -14.21 12.18 -19.13
C VAL A 7 -14.37 11.34 -20.40
N GLY A 8 -15.40 10.49 -20.42
CA GLY A 8 -15.59 9.51 -21.50
C GLY A 8 -14.48 8.46 -21.52
N ARG A 9 -13.69 8.45 -22.61
CA ARG A 9 -12.50 7.58 -22.76
C ARG A 9 -11.19 8.26 -22.35
N LEU A 10 -11.23 9.55 -22.05
CA LEU A 10 -10.08 10.37 -21.75
C LEU A 10 -10.08 10.78 -20.27
N TYR A 11 -9.05 11.49 -19.87
CA TYR A 11 -8.82 11.96 -18.51
C TYR A 11 -8.51 13.45 -18.52
N CYS A 12 -8.87 14.19 -17.47
CA CYS A 12 -8.47 15.58 -17.30
C CYS A 12 -7.97 15.81 -15.88
N TRP A 13 -7.04 16.75 -15.71
CA TRP A 13 -6.69 17.27 -14.39
C TRP A 13 -7.77 18.24 -13.93
N GLU A 14 -8.20 18.12 -12.68
CA GLU A 14 -9.10 19.07 -12.05
C GLU A 14 -8.62 19.42 -10.64
N SER A 15 -8.93 20.63 -10.20
CA SER A 15 -8.62 21.10 -8.86
C SER A 15 -9.40 20.30 -7.81
N PHE A 16 -8.79 20.08 -6.65
CA PHE A 16 -9.45 19.44 -5.52
C PHE A 16 -10.65 20.28 -5.05
N PRO A 17 -11.81 19.67 -4.71
CA PRO A 17 -12.97 20.44 -4.23
C PRO A 17 -12.68 21.20 -2.93
N PRO A 18 -13.35 22.36 -2.73
CA PRO A 18 -13.21 23.14 -1.49
C PRO A 18 -13.62 22.34 -0.24
N PRO A 19 -13.16 22.72 0.96
CA PRO A 19 -13.43 21.98 2.20
C PRO A 19 -14.91 21.75 2.52
N SER A 20 -15.76 22.69 2.12
CA SER A 20 -17.20 22.64 2.36
C SER A 20 -17.98 21.75 1.38
N ASP A 21 -17.32 21.20 0.36
CA ASP A 21 -17.97 20.42 -0.69
C ASP A 21 -18.00 18.92 -0.35
N ILE A 22 -19.19 18.31 -0.35
CA ILE A 22 -19.37 16.87 -0.12
C ILE A 22 -18.62 16.01 -1.15
N ARG A 23 -18.37 16.53 -2.36
CA ARG A 23 -17.53 15.87 -3.37
C ARG A 23 -16.13 15.60 -2.85
N ARG A 24 -15.63 16.40 -1.89
CA ARG A 24 -14.32 16.19 -1.26
C ARG A 24 -14.25 14.84 -0.54
N ILE A 25 -15.33 14.37 0.08
CA ILE A 25 -15.37 13.05 0.74
C ILE A 25 -15.17 11.95 -0.31
N PHE A 26 -15.88 12.03 -1.43
CA PHE A 26 -15.71 11.07 -2.53
C PHE A 26 -14.31 11.14 -3.14
N CYS A 27 -13.71 12.33 -3.25
CA CYS A 27 -12.33 12.49 -3.68
C CYS A 27 -11.35 11.82 -2.73
N ILE A 28 -11.57 11.95 -1.42
CA ILE A 28 -10.73 11.32 -0.41
C ILE A 28 -10.86 9.80 -0.50
N ILE A 29 -12.09 9.27 -0.61
CA ILE A 29 -12.32 7.84 -0.80
C ILE A 29 -11.64 7.33 -2.07
N ASP A 30 -11.71 8.08 -3.18
CA ASP A 30 -11.01 7.76 -4.44
C ASP A 30 -9.49 7.76 -4.26
N LEU A 31 -8.90 8.74 -3.55
CA LEU A 31 -7.47 8.76 -3.23
C LEU A 31 -7.04 7.62 -2.29
N LEU A 32 -7.92 7.17 -1.39
CA LEU A 32 -7.64 6.03 -0.50
C LEU A 32 -7.73 4.70 -1.24
N ALA A 33 -8.67 4.58 -2.17
CA ALA A 33 -8.77 3.43 -3.07
C ALA A 33 -7.62 3.41 -4.08
N ASN A 34 -7.14 4.58 -4.50
CA ASN A 34 -6.05 4.76 -5.46
C ASN A 34 -4.91 5.61 -4.85
N PRO A 35 -4.11 5.05 -3.92
CA PRO A 35 -3.03 5.80 -3.27
C PRO A 35 -1.94 6.28 -4.25
N ARG A 36 -1.90 5.74 -5.47
CA ARG A 36 -1.03 6.23 -6.55
C ARG A 36 -1.43 7.61 -7.06
N ALA A 37 -2.71 7.98 -6.97
CA ALA A 37 -3.16 9.32 -7.34
C ALA A 37 -2.56 10.40 -6.43
N ILE A 38 -2.18 10.03 -5.20
CA ILE A 38 -1.47 10.92 -4.28
C ILE A 38 -0.03 11.07 -4.78
N GLY A 39 0.30 12.28 -5.24
CA GLY A 39 1.63 12.60 -5.71
C GLY A 39 1.85 12.35 -7.20
N TRP A 40 0.81 12.13 -8.01
CA TRP A 40 0.96 12.18 -9.47
C TRP A 40 1.60 13.49 -9.97
N SER A 41 1.34 14.62 -9.29
CA SER A 41 1.99 15.90 -9.58
C SER A 41 3.51 15.90 -9.36
N HIS A 42 4.05 14.93 -8.61
CA HIS A 42 5.46 14.86 -8.21
C HIS A 42 6.13 13.51 -8.56
N GLY A 43 5.42 12.63 -9.27
CA GLY A 43 5.83 11.26 -9.55
C GLY A 43 6.56 11.08 -10.89
N PRO A 44 7.39 10.04 -11.05
CA PRO A 44 8.06 9.74 -12.31
C PRO A 44 7.07 9.35 -13.42
N VAL A 45 7.43 9.68 -14.68
CA VAL A 45 6.57 9.54 -15.88
C VAL A 45 6.01 8.12 -16.08
N SER A 46 6.76 7.08 -15.68
CA SER A 46 6.33 5.68 -15.76
C SER A 46 5.06 5.38 -14.93
N HIS A 47 4.69 6.29 -14.03
CA HIS A 47 3.53 6.11 -13.16
C HIS A 47 2.44 7.15 -13.33
N LEU A 48 2.64 8.12 -14.22
CA LEU A 48 1.59 9.00 -14.67
C LEU A 48 0.56 8.22 -15.52
N PRO A 49 -0.70 8.67 -15.58
CA PRO A 49 -1.59 8.26 -16.64
C PRO A 49 -0.93 8.56 -18.01
N PRO A 50 -1.16 7.73 -19.06
CA PRO A 50 -0.58 7.99 -20.37
C PRO A 50 -0.95 9.38 -20.87
N THR A 51 0.04 10.19 -21.22
CA THR A 51 -0.12 11.61 -21.60
C THR A 51 -1.01 11.83 -22.82
N SER A 52 -1.16 10.80 -23.66
CA SER A 52 -2.07 10.79 -24.81
C SER A 52 -3.55 10.72 -24.44
N LEU A 53 -3.87 10.34 -23.21
CA LEU A 53 -5.24 10.20 -22.72
C LEU A 53 -5.65 11.39 -21.86
N ILE A 54 -4.75 12.36 -21.64
CA ILE A 54 -5.03 13.57 -20.87
C ILE A 54 -5.51 14.67 -21.82
N ILE A 55 -6.63 15.31 -21.48
CA ILE A 55 -7.14 16.51 -22.14
C ILE A 55 -6.60 17.72 -21.37
N ASN A 56 -6.03 18.70 -22.07
CA ASN A 56 -5.68 19.98 -21.45
C ASN A 56 -6.93 20.77 -21.08
N GLU A 57 -6.81 21.74 -20.17
CA GLU A 57 -7.92 22.62 -19.76
C GLU A 57 -8.61 23.33 -20.95
N SER A 58 -7.93 23.45 -22.10
CA SER A 58 -8.46 23.96 -23.37
C SER A 58 -9.30 22.95 -24.19
N GLY A 59 -9.56 21.75 -23.68
CA GLY A 59 -10.32 20.71 -24.36
C GLY A 59 -9.56 19.97 -25.47
N ALA A 60 -8.31 20.35 -25.75
CA ALA A 60 -7.47 19.71 -26.76
C ALA A 60 -6.62 18.57 -26.14
N PRO A 61 -6.55 17.39 -26.77
CA PRO A 61 -5.66 16.32 -26.33
C PRO A 61 -4.18 16.75 -26.43
N THR A 62 -3.37 16.46 -25.41
CA THR A 62 -1.95 16.83 -25.36
C THR A 62 -1.08 16.16 -26.42
N SER A 63 -1.54 15.05 -27.01
CA SER A 63 -0.93 14.46 -28.19
C SER A 63 -1.93 13.58 -28.95
N TRP A 64 -1.97 13.69 -30.28
CA TRP A 64 -2.87 12.94 -31.17
C TRP A 64 -2.41 11.50 -31.46
N LYS A 65 -1.41 10.98 -30.71
CA LYS A 65 -1.05 9.57 -30.85
C LYS A 65 -2.14 8.74 -30.21
N ARG A 66 -2.96 8.12 -31.06
CA ARG A 66 -3.94 7.09 -30.73
C ARG A 66 -3.19 5.97 -30.00
N VAL A 67 -3.16 6.03 -28.67
CA VAL A 67 -2.62 4.94 -27.86
C VAL A 67 -3.57 3.76 -28.05
N SER A 68 -3.05 2.65 -28.57
CA SER A 68 -3.81 1.42 -28.64
C SER A 68 -4.24 1.03 -27.23
N ASP A 69 -5.45 0.53 -27.06
CA ASP A 69 -5.96 0.10 -25.75
C ASP A 69 -5.12 -1.04 -25.12
N ASP A 70 -4.11 -1.56 -25.83
CA ASP A 70 -3.21 -2.64 -25.44
C ASP A 70 -2.42 -2.38 -24.14
N TRP A 71 -2.26 -1.12 -23.73
CA TRP A 71 -1.57 -0.80 -22.47
C TRP A 71 -2.42 -1.11 -21.23
N LYS A 72 -3.75 -1.22 -21.38
CA LYS A 72 -4.64 -1.56 -20.26
C LYS A 72 -4.75 -3.07 -20.14
N PRO A 73 -4.42 -3.67 -18.98
CA PRO A 73 -4.72 -5.07 -18.74
C PRO A 73 -6.22 -5.31 -18.94
N SER A 74 -6.57 -6.41 -19.63
CA SER A 74 -7.97 -6.78 -19.78
C SER A 74 -8.59 -6.97 -18.39
N ARG A 75 -9.81 -6.46 -18.20
CA ARG A 75 -10.50 -6.48 -16.89
C ARG A 75 -10.59 -7.89 -16.31
N ARG A 76 -10.88 -8.89 -17.16
CA ARG A 76 -10.93 -10.31 -16.77
C ARG A 76 -9.57 -10.81 -16.27
N LEU A 77 -8.49 -10.54 -17.02
CA LEU A 77 -7.14 -10.95 -16.62
C LEU A 77 -6.71 -10.28 -15.33
N PHE A 78 -7.03 -8.99 -15.17
CA PHE A 78 -6.77 -8.25 -13.94
C PHE A 78 -7.49 -8.88 -12.75
N ILE A 79 -8.80 -9.13 -12.85
CA ILE A 79 -9.61 -9.76 -11.80
C ILE A 79 -9.04 -11.12 -11.41
N LEU A 80 -8.72 -11.98 -12.38
CA LEU A 80 -8.11 -13.29 -12.13
C LEU A 80 -6.75 -13.17 -11.44
N THR A 81 -5.95 -12.19 -11.83
CA THR A 81 -4.64 -11.92 -11.21
C THR A 81 -4.79 -11.51 -9.75
N GLN A 82 -5.74 -10.62 -9.43
CA GLN A 82 -6.00 -10.20 -8.06
C GLN A 82 -6.58 -11.35 -7.22
N ALA A 83 -7.54 -12.11 -7.76
CA ALA A 83 -8.09 -13.29 -7.07
C ALA A 83 -7.01 -14.31 -6.73
N ARG A 84 -6.08 -14.58 -7.66
CA ARG A 84 -4.93 -15.45 -7.41
C ARG A 84 -4.03 -14.91 -6.29
N ARG A 85 -3.75 -13.59 -6.25
CA ARG A 85 -2.94 -12.97 -5.20
C ARG A 85 -3.60 -13.12 -3.81
N ILE A 86 -4.91 -12.91 -3.73
CA ILE A 86 -5.69 -13.11 -2.50
C ILE A 86 -5.61 -14.57 -2.05
N LEU A 87 -5.77 -15.52 -2.96
CA LEU A 87 -5.65 -16.96 -2.65
C LEU A 87 -4.25 -17.31 -2.14
N ILE A 88 -3.19 -16.85 -2.80
CA ILE A 88 -1.81 -17.10 -2.36
C ILE A 88 -1.57 -16.50 -0.97
N ALA A 89 -2.02 -15.26 -0.73
CA ALA A 89 -1.89 -14.62 0.58
C ALA A 89 -2.62 -15.43 1.66
N TYR A 90 -3.84 -15.88 1.38
CA TYR A 90 -4.63 -16.73 2.28
C TYR A 90 -3.91 -18.05 2.61
N LEU A 91 -3.44 -18.77 1.59
CA LEU A 91 -2.70 -20.03 1.78
C LEU A 91 -1.40 -19.83 2.57
N TRP A 92 -0.70 -18.72 2.34
CA TRP A 92 0.46 -18.36 3.14
C TRP A 92 0.10 -18.10 4.61
N PHE A 93 -1.02 -17.44 4.89
CA PHE A 93 -1.47 -17.22 6.26
C PHE A 93 -1.83 -18.52 6.98
N ASP A 94 -2.53 -19.43 6.31
CA ASP A 94 -2.83 -20.75 6.88
C ASP A 94 -1.54 -21.51 7.20
N LEU A 95 -0.56 -21.49 6.29
CA LEU A 95 0.76 -22.08 6.50
C LEU A 95 1.50 -21.42 7.67
N TYR A 96 1.52 -20.08 7.70
CA TYR A 96 2.19 -19.31 8.75
C TYR A 96 1.56 -19.60 10.12
N LEU A 97 0.23 -19.64 10.20
CA LEU A 97 -0.49 -19.95 11.43
C LEU A 97 -0.25 -21.39 11.88
N ALA A 98 -0.22 -22.34 10.94
CA ALA A 98 0.03 -23.75 11.24
C ALA A 98 1.44 -24.01 11.79
N ILE A 99 2.45 -23.32 11.26
CA ILE A 99 3.88 -23.59 11.55
C ILE A 99 4.47 -22.63 12.59
N PHE A 100 4.18 -21.33 12.50
CA PHE A 100 4.92 -20.28 13.23
C PHE A 100 4.10 -19.54 14.29
N ALA A 101 2.78 -19.70 14.31
CA ALA A 101 1.92 -19.02 15.28
C ALA A 101 1.53 -19.86 16.50
N ARG A 102 1.99 -21.12 16.56
CA ARG A 102 1.84 -21.94 17.76
C ARG A 102 2.91 -21.54 18.78
N GLU A 103 2.52 -21.44 20.05
CA GLU A 103 3.45 -21.14 21.15
C GLU A 103 4.49 -22.25 21.37
N ASP A 104 4.19 -23.46 20.90
CA ASP A 104 5.07 -24.61 20.97
C ASP A 104 6.01 -24.68 19.75
N ASP A 105 7.19 -24.07 19.88
CA ASP A 105 8.29 -24.13 18.91
C ASP A 105 8.78 -25.58 18.62
N LEU A 106 8.29 -26.57 19.38
CA LEU A 106 8.69 -27.97 19.34
C LEU A 106 8.43 -28.60 17.96
N LEU A 107 7.25 -28.38 17.36
CA LEU A 107 6.90 -28.99 16.08
C LEU A 107 7.79 -28.48 14.94
N ALA A 108 8.02 -27.17 14.89
CA ALA A 108 8.87 -26.58 13.87
C ALA A 108 10.35 -26.96 14.06
N THR A 109 10.83 -26.97 15.30
CA THR A 109 12.20 -27.41 15.63
C THR A 109 12.41 -28.89 15.27
N GLN A 110 11.40 -29.74 15.50
CA GLN A 110 11.45 -31.15 15.14
C GLN A 110 11.38 -31.38 13.62
N MET A 111 10.59 -30.59 12.89
CA MET A 111 10.63 -30.59 11.42
C MET A 111 12.01 -30.19 10.88
N ILE A 112 12.63 -29.13 11.42
CA ILE A 112 13.97 -28.69 11.04
C ILE A 112 14.99 -29.81 11.28
N LYS A 113 14.91 -30.47 12.44
CA LYS A 113 15.76 -31.61 12.78
C LYS A 113 15.60 -32.77 11.79
N ASN A 114 14.36 -33.19 11.53
CA ASN A 114 14.08 -34.32 10.62
C ASN A 114 14.55 -34.03 9.18
N VAL A 115 14.35 -32.81 8.69
CA VAL A 115 14.82 -32.38 7.36
C VAL A 115 16.35 -32.30 7.32
N SER A 116 16.98 -31.83 8.38
CA SER A 116 18.44 -31.79 8.45
C SER A 116 19.04 -33.19 8.48
N GLU A 117 18.46 -34.11 9.25
CA GLU A 117 18.90 -35.50 9.32
C GLU A 117 18.72 -36.22 7.97
N SER A 118 17.63 -35.96 7.24
CA SER A 118 17.45 -36.52 5.89
C SER A 118 18.44 -35.95 4.86
N LEU A 119 18.99 -34.77 5.10
CA LEU A 119 20.07 -34.15 4.31
C LEU A 119 21.48 -34.54 4.79
N GLY A 120 21.59 -35.41 5.80
CA GLY A 120 22.89 -35.86 6.34
C GLY A 120 23.57 -34.86 7.27
N ALA A 121 22.87 -33.81 7.72
CA ALA A 121 23.37 -32.82 8.66
C ALA A 121 22.84 -33.09 10.07
N HIS A 122 23.73 -33.35 11.02
CA HIS A 122 23.38 -33.49 12.43
C HIS A 122 23.38 -32.13 13.13
N LEU A 123 22.23 -31.46 13.16
CA LEU A 123 22.05 -30.22 13.91
C LEU A 123 21.89 -30.51 15.40
N THR A 124 22.64 -29.79 16.23
CA THR A 124 22.38 -29.74 17.67
C THR A 124 21.07 -28.99 17.93
N GLN A 125 20.42 -29.26 19.08
CA GLN A 125 19.16 -28.62 19.45
C GLN A 125 19.27 -27.08 19.50
N THR A 126 20.40 -26.56 19.98
CA THR A 126 20.68 -25.12 20.03
C THR A 126 20.77 -24.49 18.65
N VAL A 127 21.45 -25.13 17.68
CA VAL A 127 21.52 -24.61 16.31
C VAL A 127 20.16 -24.69 15.62
N GLY A 128 19.39 -25.77 15.85
CA GLY A 128 18.01 -25.89 15.35
C GLY A 128 17.08 -24.77 15.84
N GLN A 129 17.19 -24.39 17.12
CA GLN A 129 16.42 -23.27 17.69
C GLN A 129 16.81 -21.91 17.08
N GLU A 130 18.10 -21.65 16.86
CA GLU A 130 18.54 -20.41 16.23
C GLU A 130 18.09 -20.32 14.76
N ILE A 131 18.16 -21.44 14.02
CA ILE A 131 17.61 -21.54 12.67
C ILE A 131 16.10 -21.26 12.69
N TYR A 132 15.36 -21.86 13.63
CA TYR A 132 13.92 -21.60 13.77
C TYR A 132 13.62 -20.13 14.04
N LYS A 133 14.31 -19.49 15.00
CA LYS A 133 14.13 -18.06 15.29
C LYS A 133 14.40 -17.20 14.07
N TRP A 134 15.43 -17.53 13.29
CA TRP A 134 15.74 -16.82 12.04
C TRP A 134 14.64 -17.01 11.00
N LEU A 135 14.20 -18.26 10.76
CA LEU A 135 13.09 -18.57 9.85
C LEU A 135 11.80 -17.86 10.27
N TRP A 136 11.50 -17.82 11.57
CA TRP A 136 10.33 -17.12 12.11
C TRP A 136 10.38 -15.61 11.83
N ARG A 137 11.54 -14.96 12.01
CA ARG A 137 11.73 -13.54 11.67
C ARG A 137 11.49 -13.28 10.18
N VAL A 138 12.06 -14.13 9.32
CA VAL A 138 11.89 -14.04 7.86
C VAL A 138 10.42 -14.27 7.48
N ALA A 139 9.80 -15.32 8.02
CA ALA A 139 8.40 -15.65 7.79
C ALA A 139 7.47 -14.51 8.21
N ARG A 140 7.75 -13.82 9.32
CA ARG A 140 6.98 -12.65 9.75
C ARG A 140 7.05 -11.50 8.74
N ILE A 141 8.21 -11.22 8.15
CA ILE A 141 8.36 -10.19 7.12
C ILE A 141 7.58 -10.58 5.86
N ILE A 142 7.70 -11.84 5.42
CA ILE A 142 6.97 -12.38 4.28
C ILE A 142 5.45 -12.33 4.53
N SER A 143 5.00 -12.66 5.74
CA SER A 143 3.59 -12.54 6.14
C SER A 143 3.08 -11.10 6.06
N ALA A 144 3.85 -10.13 6.55
CA ALA A 144 3.48 -8.72 6.41
C ALA A 144 3.39 -8.30 4.94
N GLN A 145 4.28 -8.80 4.08
CA GLN A 145 4.21 -8.55 2.64
C GLN A 145 2.94 -9.14 2.02
N PHE A 146 2.67 -10.44 2.22
CA PHE A 146 1.45 -11.08 1.70
C PHE A 146 0.18 -10.45 2.24
N PHE A 147 0.21 -9.98 3.49
CA PHE A 147 -0.89 -9.24 4.08
C PHE A 147 -1.25 -8.01 3.25
N LEU A 148 -0.26 -7.15 3.04
CA LEU A 148 -0.43 -5.89 2.32
C LEU A 148 -0.79 -6.16 0.86
N ASP A 149 -0.10 -7.11 0.23
CA ASP A 149 -0.31 -7.49 -1.17
C ASP A 149 -1.73 -8.04 -1.40
N GLY A 150 -2.20 -8.89 -0.48
CA GLY A 150 -3.54 -9.48 -0.47
C GLY A 150 -4.63 -8.45 -0.18
N SER A 151 -4.44 -7.59 0.81
CA SER A 151 -5.37 -6.48 1.11
C SER A 151 -5.51 -5.53 -0.07
N HIS A 152 -4.40 -5.14 -0.70
CA HIS A 152 -4.44 -4.30 -1.90
C HIS A 152 -5.11 -5.03 -3.07
N ALA A 153 -4.83 -6.31 -3.27
CA ALA A 153 -5.51 -7.11 -4.30
C ALA A 153 -7.02 -7.19 -4.05
N PHE A 154 -7.45 -7.32 -2.80
CA PHE A 154 -8.86 -7.31 -2.39
C PHE A 154 -9.54 -5.96 -2.69
N PHE A 155 -8.95 -4.84 -2.27
CA PHE A 155 -9.50 -3.51 -2.57
C PHE A 155 -9.53 -3.23 -4.08
N SER A 156 -8.49 -3.64 -4.81
CA SER A 156 -8.44 -3.55 -6.27
C SER A 156 -9.53 -4.36 -6.94
N LEU A 157 -9.83 -5.57 -6.41
CA LEU A 157 -10.90 -6.44 -6.90
C LEU A 157 -12.27 -5.79 -6.68
N ILE A 158 -12.50 -5.19 -5.52
CA ILE A 158 -13.76 -4.47 -5.24
C ILE A 158 -13.90 -3.27 -6.17
N ALA A 159 -12.85 -2.47 -6.32
CA ALA A 159 -12.93 -1.25 -7.09
C ALA A 159 -13.09 -1.52 -8.60
N VAL A 160 -12.28 -2.41 -9.17
CA VAL A 160 -12.38 -2.77 -10.60
C VAL A 160 -13.55 -3.73 -10.86
N GLY A 161 -13.92 -4.58 -9.91
CA GLY A 161 -14.98 -5.58 -10.08
C GLY A 161 -16.38 -5.02 -9.87
N ILE A 162 -16.58 -4.24 -8.80
CA ILE A 162 -17.89 -3.75 -8.36
C ILE A 162 -18.06 -2.27 -8.68
N ILE A 163 -17.10 -1.42 -8.29
CA ILE A 163 -17.25 0.04 -8.44
C ILE A 163 -17.20 0.44 -9.92
N SER A 164 -16.38 -0.21 -10.74
CA SER A 164 -16.30 0.11 -12.17
C SER A 164 -17.61 -0.16 -12.94
N SER A 165 -18.53 -0.96 -12.40
CA SER A 165 -19.84 -1.17 -13.03
C SER A 165 -20.86 -0.07 -12.68
N THR A 166 -20.62 0.69 -11.63
CA THR A 166 -21.56 1.68 -11.08
C THR A 166 -21.05 3.11 -11.15
N SER A 167 -19.73 3.33 -11.19
CA SER A 167 -19.10 4.64 -11.31
C SER A 167 -18.26 4.78 -12.58
N ILE A 168 -18.26 5.98 -13.14
CA ILE A 168 -17.42 6.42 -14.27
C ILE A 168 -16.02 6.84 -13.76
N ASP A 169 -15.77 6.79 -12.46
CA ASP A 169 -14.51 7.27 -11.88
C ASP A 169 -13.30 6.37 -12.16
N ILE A 170 -12.13 6.98 -11.97
CA ILE A 170 -10.83 6.40 -12.27
C ILE A 170 -10.53 5.18 -11.40
N ALA A 171 -11.07 5.11 -10.17
CA ALA A 171 -10.96 3.93 -9.31
C ALA A 171 -11.45 2.62 -9.98
N GLY A 172 -12.29 2.68 -11.02
CA GLY A 172 -12.72 1.49 -11.74
C GLY A 172 -11.70 0.94 -12.76
N GLU A 173 -10.59 1.64 -13.00
CA GLU A 173 -9.65 1.31 -14.07
C GLU A 173 -8.58 0.29 -13.62
N THR A 174 -8.22 -0.65 -14.48
CA THR A 174 -7.23 -1.70 -14.13
C THR A 174 -5.82 -1.16 -13.91
N TRP A 175 -5.45 -0.08 -14.60
CA TRP A 175 -4.11 0.49 -14.56
C TRP A 175 -3.82 1.33 -13.30
N THR A 176 -4.83 1.66 -12.51
CA THR A 176 -4.68 2.48 -11.30
C THR A 176 -4.14 1.69 -10.11
N TYR A 177 -4.14 0.35 -10.20
CA TYR A 177 -3.72 -0.57 -9.15
C TYR A 177 -2.41 -1.31 -9.52
N PRO A 178 -1.24 -0.63 -9.47
CA PRO A 178 0.04 -1.29 -9.70
C PRO A 178 0.36 -2.29 -8.59
N THR A 179 1.41 -3.09 -8.77
CA THR A 179 1.93 -3.93 -7.68
C THR A 179 2.43 -3.05 -6.52
N LEU A 180 2.07 -3.42 -5.28
CA LEU A 180 2.53 -2.69 -4.09
C LEU A 180 4.05 -2.83 -3.86
N PHE A 181 4.57 -3.99 -4.24
CA PHE A 181 5.97 -4.34 -4.11
C PHE A 181 6.61 -4.36 -5.50
N GLY A 182 7.86 -3.89 -5.57
CA GLY A 182 8.65 -4.01 -6.79
C GLY A 182 9.43 -5.33 -6.85
N GLY A 183 10.44 -5.40 -7.71
CA GLY A 183 11.30 -6.58 -7.82
C GLY A 183 12.41 -6.56 -6.77
N PHE A 184 12.47 -7.56 -5.89
CA PHE A 184 13.62 -7.75 -5.00
C PHE A 184 14.67 -8.64 -5.65
N ARG A 185 15.89 -8.14 -5.79
CA ARG A 185 17.03 -8.96 -6.21
C ARG A 185 17.71 -9.53 -4.96
N LEU A 186 17.43 -10.80 -4.67
CA LEU A 186 18.06 -11.53 -3.57
C LEU A 186 19.60 -11.61 -3.70
N SER A 187 20.15 -11.41 -4.90
CA SER A 187 21.58 -11.49 -5.18
C SER A 187 22.42 -10.29 -4.72
N SER A 188 21.79 -9.17 -4.33
CA SER A 188 22.50 -7.99 -3.82
C SER A 188 21.63 -7.26 -2.79
N PRO A 189 21.47 -7.82 -1.58
CA PRO A 189 20.65 -7.22 -0.55
C PRO A 189 21.32 -5.94 -0.04
N ASN A 190 20.83 -4.78 -0.47
CA ASN A 190 21.20 -3.51 0.13
C ASN A 190 19.92 -2.81 0.65
N LEU A 191 20.07 -2.08 1.75
CA LEU A 191 18.95 -1.41 2.42
C LEU A 191 18.26 -0.40 1.50
N LYS A 192 19.04 0.23 0.62
CA LYS A 192 18.54 1.16 -0.39
C LYS A 192 17.57 0.47 -1.35
N ASP A 193 17.89 -0.71 -1.86
CA ASP A 193 17.06 -1.47 -2.80
C ASP A 193 15.87 -2.09 -2.10
N PHE A 194 16.06 -2.55 -0.87
CA PHE A 194 14.95 -2.98 -0.02
C PHE A 194 13.89 -1.88 0.10
N TRP A 195 14.27 -0.65 0.49
CA TRP A 195 13.32 0.45 0.68
C TRP A 195 12.90 1.15 -0.61
N ALA A 196 13.81 1.31 -1.57
CA ALA A 196 13.56 2.12 -2.76
C ALA A 196 12.94 1.31 -3.90
N ASN A 197 13.20 0.00 -3.97
CA ASN A 197 12.82 -0.81 -5.12
C ASN A 197 11.85 -1.94 -4.76
N TRP A 198 11.73 -2.31 -3.49
CA TRP A 198 10.90 -3.44 -3.07
C TRP A 198 9.77 -3.06 -2.12
N TRP A 199 10.09 -2.48 -0.97
CA TRP A 199 9.17 -2.25 0.14
C TRP A 199 8.30 -1.00 -0.10
N HIS A 200 6.98 -1.20 -0.21
CA HIS A 200 5.94 -0.17 -0.39
C HIS A 200 6.26 0.93 -1.42
N ASP A 201 6.56 0.55 -2.67
CA ASP A 201 6.77 1.54 -3.75
C ASP A 201 5.56 2.50 -3.88
N VAL A 202 4.36 2.00 -3.60
CA VAL A 202 3.12 2.77 -3.62
C VAL A 202 2.98 3.75 -2.45
N LEU A 203 3.42 3.42 -1.22
CA LEU A 203 3.32 4.36 -0.09
C LEU A 203 4.49 5.34 -0.03
N ARG A 204 5.65 4.95 -0.57
CA ARG A 204 6.85 5.79 -0.57
C ARG A 204 6.61 7.15 -1.22
N ARG A 205 5.80 7.21 -2.27
CA ARG A 205 5.60 8.44 -3.06
C ARG A 205 4.63 9.44 -2.46
N PRO A 206 3.48 9.02 -1.90
CA PRO A 206 2.70 9.86 -1.01
C PRO A 206 3.58 10.46 0.08
N MET A 207 4.39 9.63 0.75
CA MET A 207 5.27 10.10 1.83
C MET A 207 6.35 11.07 1.31
N TRP A 208 6.93 10.78 0.14
CA TRP A 208 7.87 11.68 -0.53
C TRP A 208 7.24 13.01 -0.90
N SER A 209 6.02 13.01 -1.43
CA SER A 209 5.27 14.22 -1.78
C SER A 209 4.97 15.05 -0.54
N VAL A 210 4.56 14.40 0.57
CA VAL A 210 4.36 15.09 1.85
C VAL A 210 5.68 15.66 2.38
N ALA A 211 6.79 14.92 2.27
CA ALA A 211 8.10 15.41 2.68
C ALA A 211 8.56 16.61 1.84
N GLN A 212 8.36 16.59 0.51
CA GLN A 212 8.62 17.72 -0.38
C GLN A 212 7.75 18.93 -0.09
N TRP A 213 6.54 18.70 0.40
CA TRP A 213 5.65 19.78 0.81
C TRP A 213 6.05 20.40 2.16
N LEU A 214 6.47 19.57 3.12
CA LEU A 214 6.92 20.02 4.45
C LEU A 214 8.27 20.74 4.40
N LEU A 215 9.16 20.33 3.50
CA LEU A 215 10.53 20.83 3.43
C LEU A 215 10.69 21.87 2.31
N PRO A 216 11.52 22.92 2.51
CA PRO A 216 11.83 23.87 1.46
C PRO A 216 12.44 23.21 0.21
N SER A 217 12.11 23.74 -0.97
CA SER A 217 12.57 23.20 -2.27
C SER A 217 14.09 23.24 -2.47
N ASN A 218 14.81 24.10 -1.74
CA ASN A 218 16.27 24.19 -1.75
C ASN A 218 16.97 23.17 -0.82
N THR A 219 16.21 22.32 -0.12
CA THR A 219 16.78 21.37 0.83
C THR A 219 17.38 20.16 0.10
N SER A 220 18.53 19.66 0.58
CA SER A 220 19.18 18.48 -0.03
C SER A 220 18.27 17.25 -0.06
N SER A 221 18.49 16.37 -1.03
CA SER A 221 17.75 15.10 -1.16
C SER A 221 17.86 14.21 0.07
N LYS A 222 18.98 14.27 0.81
CA LYS A 222 19.17 13.52 2.06
C LYS A 222 18.16 13.92 3.14
N VAL A 223 17.87 15.22 3.28
CA VAL A 223 16.92 15.71 4.28
C VAL A 223 15.49 15.30 3.91
N HIS A 224 15.15 15.28 2.63
CA HIS A 224 13.87 14.74 2.16
C HIS A 224 13.70 13.26 2.49
N ILE A 225 14.76 12.46 2.30
CA ILE A 225 14.77 11.05 2.70
C ILE A 225 14.53 10.91 4.21
N TRP A 226 15.21 11.71 5.03
CA TRP A 226 14.97 11.74 6.48
C TRP A 226 13.53 12.12 6.83
N GLY A 227 12.97 13.13 6.15
CA GLY A 227 11.56 13.52 6.29
C GLY A 227 10.62 12.34 6.03
N VAL A 228 10.83 11.58 4.96
CA VAL A 228 10.04 10.37 4.66
C VAL A 228 10.13 9.34 5.78
N PHE A 229 11.33 9.09 6.32
CA PHE A 229 11.50 8.15 7.43
C PHE A 229 10.80 8.63 8.71
N VAL A 230 10.89 9.92 9.03
CA VAL A 230 10.21 10.49 10.20
C VAL A 230 8.68 10.38 10.07
N ILE A 231 8.11 10.77 8.92
CA ILE A 231 6.67 10.68 8.69
C ILE A 231 6.20 9.22 8.78
N THR A 232 6.97 8.30 8.20
CA THR A 232 6.68 6.87 8.23
C THR A 232 6.74 6.33 9.66
N ALA A 233 7.76 6.70 10.44
CA ALA A 233 7.92 6.31 11.84
C ALA A 233 6.77 6.83 12.70
N VAL A 234 6.40 8.11 12.57
CA VAL A 234 5.25 8.71 13.28
C VAL A 234 3.95 7.97 12.92
N SER A 235 3.75 7.66 11.64
CA SER A 235 2.58 6.89 11.17
C SER A 235 2.51 5.52 11.85
N HIS A 236 3.64 4.80 11.90
CA HIS A 236 3.71 3.49 12.56
C HIS A 236 3.47 3.59 14.08
N VAL A 237 4.07 4.58 14.75
CA VAL A 237 3.87 4.80 16.20
C VAL A 237 2.41 5.12 16.50
N ALA A 238 1.76 5.96 15.68
CA ALA A 238 0.35 6.29 15.83
C ALA A 238 -0.53 5.03 15.73
N THR A 239 -0.28 4.15 14.73
CA THR A 239 -1.01 2.88 14.59
C THR A 239 -0.76 1.93 15.77
N ILE A 240 0.47 1.84 16.28
CA ILE A 240 0.78 1.00 17.45
C ILE A 240 0.03 1.52 18.68
N TYR A 241 0.07 2.84 18.92
CA TYR A 241 -0.62 3.46 20.05
C TYR A 241 -2.13 3.24 19.98
N GLN A 242 -2.73 3.41 18.80
CA GLN A 242 -4.15 3.13 18.57
C GLN A 242 -4.50 1.68 18.89
N LYS A 243 -3.72 0.72 18.40
CA LYS A 243 -3.92 -0.70 18.70
C LYS A 243 -3.86 -0.97 20.21
N THR A 244 -2.85 -0.45 20.90
CA THR A 244 -2.69 -0.63 22.35
C THR A 244 -3.87 -0.01 23.11
N ASN A 245 -4.33 1.17 22.68
CA ASN A 245 -5.49 1.82 23.27
C ASN A 245 -6.78 1.02 23.03
N ALA A 246 -7.00 0.50 21.82
CA ALA A 246 -8.16 -0.35 21.52
C ALA A 246 -8.16 -1.65 22.36
N GLN A 247 -7.00 -2.26 22.56
CA GLN A 247 -6.84 -3.43 23.45
C GLN A 247 -7.11 -3.10 24.92
N TRP A 248 -6.66 -1.92 25.38
CA TRP A 248 -6.95 -1.43 26.72
C TRP A 248 -8.46 -1.19 26.91
N ILE A 249 -9.13 -0.54 25.95
CA ILE A 249 -10.58 -0.34 25.97
C ILE A 249 -11.33 -1.67 25.94
N ALA A 250 -10.91 -2.64 25.11
CA ALA A 250 -11.56 -3.95 25.02
C ALA A 250 -11.38 -4.80 26.30
N SER A 251 -10.28 -4.62 27.03
CA SER A 251 -10.05 -5.30 28.31
C SER A 251 -10.81 -4.66 29.48
N HIS A 252 -11.24 -3.41 29.35
CA HIS A 252 -11.95 -2.66 30.40
C HIS A 252 -13.43 -2.35 30.07
N GLY A 253 -13.85 -2.52 28.81
CA GLY A 253 -15.23 -2.42 28.35
C GLY A 253 -15.95 -3.77 28.37
N LYS A 254 -17.27 -3.77 28.62
CA LYS A 254 -18.10 -4.99 28.59
C LYS A 254 -17.89 -5.73 27.26
N LYS A 255 -17.56 -7.03 27.35
CA LYS A 255 -17.24 -7.93 26.24
C LYS A 255 -18.29 -7.88 25.12
N GLY A 256 -18.02 -7.12 24.06
CA GLY A 256 -18.66 -7.27 22.76
C GLY A 256 -17.89 -8.27 21.87
N PRO A 257 -18.53 -8.82 20.83
CA PRO A 257 -17.93 -9.89 20.01
C PRO A 257 -16.65 -9.43 19.32
N THR A 258 -15.56 -10.15 19.61
CA THR A 258 -14.21 -10.01 19.04
C THR A 258 -14.16 -10.54 17.61
N ALA A 259 -14.83 -9.85 16.69
CA ALA A 259 -14.71 -10.12 15.26
C ALA A 259 -14.40 -8.82 14.54
N THR A 260 -13.18 -8.29 14.68
CA THR A 260 -12.70 -7.17 13.85
C THR A 260 -11.21 -6.76 13.92
N PRO A 261 -10.20 -7.48 14.49
CA PRO A 261 -8.82 -6.95 14.49
C PRO A 261 -8.28 -6.58 13.10
N PHE A 262 -8.70 -7.32 12.06
CA PHE A 262 -8.35 -7.08 10.66
C PHE A 262 -9.02 -5.81 10.10
N LEU A 263 -10.32 -5.64 10.34
CA LEU A 263 -11.10 -4.48 9.90
C LEU A 263 -10.73 -3.23 10.69
N LEU A 264 -10.49 -3.36 12.00
CA LEU A 264 -10.04 -2.26 12.87
C LEU A 264 -8.65 -1.80 12.42
N TRP A 265 -7.67 -2.70 12.25
CA TRP A 265 -6.33 -2.31 11.79
C TRP A 265 -6.35 -1.71 10.39
N THR A 266 -7.16 -2.27 9.47
CA THR A 266 -7.27 -1.76 8.11
C THR A 266 -7.95 -0.39 8.10
N VAL A 267 -9.02 -0.22 8.86
CA VAL A 267 -9.68 1.08 9.06
C VAL A 267 -8.71 2.04 9.75
N GLU A 268 -7.91 1.63 10.73
CA GLU A 268 -6.98 2.48 11.49
C GLU A 268 -5.77 2.93 10.66
N VAL A 269 -5.19 2.04 9.85
CA VAL A 269 -4.10 2.39 8.92
C VAL A 269 -4.63 3.29 7.82
N ILE A 270 -5.80 2.96 7.24
CA ILE A 270 -6.47 3.82 6.26
C ILE A 270 -6.82 5.16 6.92
N SER A 271 -7.33 5.19 8.14
CA SER A 271 -7.68 6.41 8.89
C SER A 271 -6.47 7.26 9.20
N SER A 272 -5.34 6.65 9.56
CA SER A 272 -4.09 7.36 9.86
C SER A 272 -3.48 7.97 8.59
N ILE A 273 -3.47 7.21 7.49
CA ILE A 273 -3.07 7.71 6.17
C ILE A 273 -4.06 8.80 5.71
N THR A 274 -5.37 8.60 5.87
CA THR A 274 -6.41 9.58 5.53
C THR A 274 -6.23 10.86 6.33
N TRP A 275 -6.02 10.76 7.64
CA TRP A 275 -5.82 11.89 8.52
C TRP A 275 -4.56 12.68 8.14
N LEU A 276 -3.43 12.00 7.93
CA LEU A 276 -2.19 12.62 7.43
C LEU A 276 -2.41 13.34 6.10
N LEU A 277 -3.14 12.73 5.17
CA LEU A 277 -3.46 13.32 3.87
C LEU A 277 -4.43 14.51 3.99
N MET A 278 -5.41 14.45 4.91
CA MET A 278 -6.35 15.53 5.16
C MET A 278 -5.67 16.72 5.86
N THR A 279 -4.78 16.46 6.82
CA THR A 279 -3.99 17.51 7.49
C THR A 279 -2.99 18.15 6.53
N ALA A 280 -2.33 17.36 5.67
CA ALA A 280 -1.48 17.89 4.60
C ALA A 280 -2.31 18.70 3.58
N ALA A 281 -3.53 18.26 3.24
CA ALA A 281 -4.41 18.98 2.33
C ALA A 281 -4.94 20.30 2.91
N GLN A 282 -5.27 20.35 4.20
CA GLN A 282 -5.75 21.57 4.87
C GLN A 282 -4.63 22.60 5.07
N SER A 283 -3.41 22.16 5.39
CA SER A 283 -2.26 23.05 5.55
C SER A 283 -1.70 23.56 4.22
N MET A 284 -1.97 22.87 3.11
CA MET A 284 -1.70 23.37 1.76
C MET A 284 -2.56 24.58 1.37
N GLU A 285 -3.78 24.74 1.92
CA GLU A 285 -4.68 25.86 1.60
C GLU A 285 -4.23 27.19 2.26
N TYR A 286 -3.54 27.13 3.40
CA TYR A 286 -3.09 28.32 4.12
C TYR A 286 -1.87 29.03 3.49
N LYS A 287 -1.20 28.40 2.51
CA LYS A 287 0.01 28.94 1.86
C LYS A 287 -0.26 29.63 0.52
N THR A 288 -1.51 29.64 0.04
CA THR A 288 -1.89 30.22 -1.25
C THR A 288 -2.49 31.62 -1.17
N ASP A 289 -2.64 32.18 0.04
CA ASP A 289 -3.19 33.52 0.27
C ASP A 289 -2.10 34.57 0.64
N GLU A 290 -0.82 34.26 0.42
CA GLU A 290 0.32 35.21 0.38
C GLU A 290 0.93 35.26 -1.03
#